data_AF-A0A662PU85-F1
#
_entry.id   AF-A0A662PU85-F1
#
_cell.length_a   1.000
_cell.length_b   1.000
_cell.length_c   1.000
_cell.angle_alpha   90.00
_cell.angle_beta   90.00
_cell.angle_gamma   90.00
#
_symmetry.space_group_name_H-M   'P 1'
#
loop_
_entity.id
_entity.type
_entity.pdbx_description
1 polymer ?
#
loop_
_entity_poly.entity_id
_entity_poly.type
_entity_poly.pdbx_seq_one_letter_code
_entity_poly.pdbx_strand_id
1 'polypeptide(L)'
;MALMDDKNTPEFKLKRLAVEVLANEAGFVFRCGRYVAGPYPDPYSIDPLELAEKLKVDHDTATKARFQAIKIYQDRELGFEDLKDILGLTVKRDDVNKVVTFLCMISAYSGKDQFNVSFRAESSTGKSYIPLELATLFPREDVVEIAYSSPTAFYHEKGEYDKEQGVIIINLERKILIFLDQPHDQLLQRLRPLLSHDRKELTYKITDKRERAGLRTKTAIIIGFPAVLFCTGSLKMDDQEATRMILLSPETSQEKIREGIYLRAIRDGNRQAFEEWLNADPRRKMLKERIKEIKRTKISDVIIPDPRGVAERFIKGIKGSLKPRH
;
A
#
# COMPACT_ATOMS: atom_id res chain seq x y z
N MET A 1 -1.40 -79.83 -22.74
CA MET A 1 -2.15 -80.40 -21.60
C MET A 1 -1.54 -79.78 -20.35
N ALA A 2 -2.12 -78.82 -19.62
CA ALA A 2 -3.37 -78.08 -19.61
C ALA A 2 -3.01 -76.65 -19.11
N LEU A 3 -3.46 -75.55 -19.73
CA LEU A 3 -4.67 -74.80 -19.40
C LEU A 3 -5.03 -74.78 -17.90
N MET A 4 -4.69 -73.68 -17.23
CA MET A 4 -5.61 -72.94 -16.35
C MET A 4 -5.27 -71.44 -16.41
N ASP A 5 -6.12 -70.70 -17.11
CA ASP A 5 -6.47 -69.31 -16.78
C ASP A 5 -7.01 -69.26 -15.34
N ASP A 6 -6.72 -68.21 -14.58
CA ASP A 6 -7.72 -67.14 -14.37
C ASP A 6 -7.15 -65.97 -13.53
N LYS A 7 -7.36 -64.75 -14.05
CA LYS A 7 -7.60 -63.48 -13.33
C LYS A 7 -6.59 -63.01 -12.27
N ASN A 8 -5.71 -62.09 -12.67
CA ASN A 8 -5.90 -60.66 -12.33
C ASN A 8 -4.87 -59.75 -13.03
N THR A 9 -5.32 -59.01 -14.02
CA THR A 9 -4.83 -57.68 -14.41
C THR A 9 -6.10 -56.81 -14.53
N PRO A 10 -6.10 -55.46 -14.49
CA PRO A 10 -4.99 -54.51 -14.35
C PRO A 10 -5.33 -53.25 -13.49
N GLU A 11 -4.42 -52.25 -13.49
CA GLU A 11 -4.70 -50.80 -13.32
C GLU A 11 -5.26 -50.31 -11.96
N PHE A 12 -4.67 -49.31 -11.29
CA PHE A 12 -4.71 -47.91 -11.69
C PHE A 12 -3.54 -47.16 -11.03
N LYS A 13 -2.51 -46.81 -11.80
CA LYS A 13 -1.75 -45.58 -11.49
C LYS A 13 -2.64 -44.42 -11.88
N LEU A 14 -3.43 -43.90 -10.93
CA LEU A 14 -4.15 -42.64 -11.10
C LEU A 14 -3.10 -41.56 -11.46
N LYS A 15 -3.00 -41.21 -12.75
CA LYS A 15 -2.46 -39.92 -13.16
C LYS A 15 -3.29 -38.88 -12.40
N ARG A 16 -2.66 -38.12 -11.51
CA ARG A 16 -3.27 -36.91 -10.93
C ARG A 16 -3.78 -36.08 -12.10
N LEU A 17 -5.10 -36.04 -12.27
CA LEU A 17 -5.73 -35.12 -13.21
C LEU A 17 -5.44 -33.72 -12.69
N ALA A 18 -4.52 -33.02 -13.34
CA ALA A 18 -4.21 -31.64 -12.99
C ALA A 18 -5.41 -30.78 -13.39
N VAL A 19 -6.06 -30.16 -12.40
CA VAL A 19 -7.10 -29.16 -12.66
C VAL A 19 -6.43 -27.97 -13.34
N GLU A 20 -6.87 -27.65 -14.54
CA GLU A 20 -6.46 -26.45 -15.27
C GLU A 20 -7.25 -25.25 -14.73
N VAL A 21 -6.55 -24.18 -14.37
CA VAL A 21 -7.13 -22.93 -13.87
C VAL A 21 -6.90 -21.83 -14.90
N LEU A 22 -7.99 -21.33 -15.47
CA LEU A 22 -7.98 -20.30 -16.51
C LEU A 22 -8.63 -19.03 -15.98
N ALA A 23 -7.97 -17.89 -16.15
CA ALA A 23 -8.53 -16.58 -15.88
C ALA A 23 -8.96 -15.91 -17.21
N ASN A 24 -10.18 -15.38 -17.24
CA ASN A 24 -10.71 -14.58 -18.34
C ASN A 24 -11.46 -13.35 -17.80
N GLU A 25 -12.03 -12.53 -18.68
CA GLU A 25 -12.77 -11.32 -18.29
C GLU A 25 -13.98 -11.61 -17.38
N ALA A 26 -14.61 -12.79 -17.52
CA ALA A 26 -15.73 -13.21 -16.70
C ALA A 26 -15.34 -13.84 -15.36
N GLY A 27 -14.04 -14.09 -15.14
CA GLY A 27 -13.49 -14.65 -13.89
C GLY A 27 -12.68 -15.93 -14.11
N PHE A 28 -12.78 -16.86 -13.16
CA PHE A 28 -11.98 -18.08 -13.09
C PHE A 28 -12.77 -19.30 -13.55
N VAL A 29 -12.23 -20.03 -14.53
CA VAL A 29 -12.77 -21.30 -15.02
C VAL A 29 -11.80 -22.42 -14.63
N PHE A 30 -12.35 -23.50 -14.10
CA PHE A 30 -11.61 -24.68 -13.70
C PHE A 30 -11.99 -25.84 -14.61
N ARG A 31 -11.01 -26.59 -15.12
CA ARG A 31 -11.24 -27.73 -16.00
C ARG A 31 -10.50 -28.97 -15.51
N CYS A 32 -11.20 -30.09 -15.45
CA CYS A 32 -10.64 -31.42 -15.14
C CYS A 32 -11.18 -32.43 -16.16
N GLY A 33 -10.40 -32.73 -17.19
CA GLY A 33 -10.88 -33.55 -18.31
C GLY A 33 -12.11 -32.92 -18.98
N ARG A 34 -13.26 -33.60 -18.91
CA ARG A 34 -14.56 -33.10 -19.43
C ARG A 34 -15.34 -32.21 -18.45
N TYR A 35 -14.93 -32.16 -17.19
CA TYR A 35 -15.64 -31.44 -16.15
C TYR A 35 -15.17 -29.98 -16.10
N VAL A 36 -16.12 -29.06 -16.00
CA VAL A 36 -15.88 -27.61 -15.99
C VAL A 36 -16.66 -26.97 -14.84
N ALA A 37 -16.03 -26.05 -14.13
CA ALA A 37 -16.67 -25.23 -13.11
C ALA A 37 -16.34 -23.75 -13.33
N GLY A 38 -17.31 -22.87 -13.13
CA GLY A 38 -17.19 -21.42 -13.36
C GLY A 38 -17.88 -20.96 -14.66
N PRO A 39 -17.64 -19.71 -15.11
CA PRO A 39 -16.69 -18.76 -14.53
C PRO A 39 -17.10 -18.27 -13.14
N TYR A 40 -16.13 -18.13 -12.24
CA TYR A 40 -16.29 -17.54 -10.91
C TYR A 40 -15.66 -16.14 -10.88
N PRO A 41 -16.42 -15.06 -10.64
CA PRO A 41 -15.87 -13.70 -10.66
C PRO A 41 -14.92 -13.44 -9.48
N ASP A 42 -15.10 -14.16 -8.37
CA ASP A 42 -14.29 -14.03 -7.16
C ASP A 42 -13.74 -15.40 -6.72
N PRO A 43 -12.42 -15.61 -6.72
CA PRO A 43 -11.83 -16.86 -6.28
C PRO A 43 -11.85 -17.05 -4.75
N TYR A 44 -12.07 -15.98 -3.97
CA TYR A 44 -12.13 -16.08 -2.51
C TYR A 44 -13.41 -16.71 -2.00
N SER A 45 -14.54 -16.50 -2.68
CA SER A 45 -15.85 -17.06 -2.31
C SER A 45 -16.10 -18.48 -2.80
N ILE A 46 -15.21 -19.04 -3.62
CA ILE A 46 -15.36 -20.42 -4.10
C ILE A 46 -15.25 -21.40 -2.92
N ASP A 47 -16.28 -22.20 -2.71
CA ASP A 47 -16.26 -23.33 -1.79
C ASP A 47 -15.48 -24.51 -2.42
N PRO A 48 -14.38 -24.99 -1.80
CA PRO A 48 -13.66 -26.16 -2.29
C PRO A 48 -14.51 -27.43 -2.41
N LEU A 49 -15.54 -27.61 -1.57
CA LEU A 49 -16.43 -28.78 -1.65
C LEU A 49 -17.27 -28.75 -2.92
N GLU A 50 -17.95 -27.62 -3.18
CA GLU A 50 -18.72 -27.42 -4.41
C GLU A 50 -17.84 -27.57 -5.66
N LEU A 51 -16.62 -27.02 -5.61
CA LEU A 51 -15.66 -27.11 -6.69
C LEU A 51 -15.23 -28.57 -6.94
N ALA A 52 -14.98 -29.34 -5.87
CA ALA A 52 -14.65 -30.77 -5.95
C ALA A 52 -15.77 -31.59 -6.60
N GLU A 53 -17.03 -31.33 -6.20
CA GLU A 53 -18.20 -32.03 -6.73
C GLU A 53 -18.42 -31.77 -8.23
N LYS A 54 -18.24 -30.52 -8.67
CA LYS A 54 -18.37 -30.11 -10.08
C LYS A 54 -17.27 -30.69 -10.96
N LEU A 55 -16.03 -30.72 -10.46
CA LEU A 55 -14.87 -31.19 -11.20
C LEU A 55 -14.63 -32.71 -11.08
N LYS A 56 -15.38 -33.40 -10.22
CA LYS A 56 -15.19 -34.83 -9.88
C LYS A 56 -13.76 -35.14 -9.44
N VAL A 57 -13.24 -34.29 -8.55
CA VAL A 57 -11.93 -34.44 -7.90
C VAL A 57 -12.10 -34.51 -6.38
N ASP A 58 -11.04 -34.87 -5.66
CA ASP A 58 -11.04 -34.82 -4.20
C ASP A 58 -10.94 -33.36 -3.69
N HIS A 59 -11.31 -33.16 -2.42
CA HIS A 59 -11.31 -31.85 -1.76
C HIS A 59 -9.92 -31.18 -1.74
N ASP A 60 -8.84 -31.93 -1.57
CA ASP A 60 -7.47 -31.38 -1.54
C ASP A 60 -7.07 -30.86 -2.93
N THR A 61 -7.37 -31.62 -3.99
CA THR A 61 -7.16 -31.17 -5.37
C THR A 61 -7.97 -29.91 -5.70
N ALA A 62 -9.25 -29.85 -5.32
CA ALA A 62 -10.07 -28.64 -5.51
C ALA A 62 -9.55 -27.44 -4.71
N THR A 63 -9.12 -27.67 -3.47
CA THR A 63 -8.53 -26.63 -2.60
C THR A 63 -7.26 -26.05 -3.23
N LYS A 64 -6.37 -26.90 -3.76
CA LYS A 64 -5.17 -26.48 -4.47
C LYS A 64 -5.48 -25.67 -5.72
N ALA A 65 -6.47 -26.10 -6.51
CA ALA A 65 -6.91 -25.36 -7.69
C ALA A 65 -7.46 -23.98 -7.30
N ARG A 66 -8.29 -23.89 -6.26
CA ARG A 66 -8.78 -22.61 -5.73
C ARG A 66 -7.62 -21.70 -5.29
N PHE A 67 -6.63 -22.24 -4.58
CA PHE A 67 -5.45 -21.44 -4.19
C PHE A 67 -4.66 -20.94 -5.40
N GLN A 68 -4.54 -21.75 -6.46
CA GLN A 68 -3.94 -21.31 -7.71
C GLN A 68 -4.73 -20.16 -8.35
N ALA A 69 -6.07 -20.22 -8.36
CA ALA A 69 -6.91 -19.12 -8.84
C ALA A 69 -6.72 -17.83 -8.02
N ILE A 70 -6.68 -17.95 -6.69
CA ILE A 70 -6.41 -16.82 -5.79
C ILE A 70 -5.03 -16.20 -6.10
N LYS A 71 -4.01 -17.04 -6.31
CA LYS A 71 -2.67 -16.56 -6.66
C LYS A 71 -2.65 -15.82 -7.99
N ILE A 72 -3.27 -16.39 -9.03
CA ILE A 72 -3.42 -15.71 -10.34
C ILE A 72 -4.13 -14.35 -10.17
N TYR A 73 -5.17 -14.30 -9.34
CA TYR A 73 -5.90 -13.06 -9.06
C TYR A 73 -5.07 -12.00 -8.33
N GLN A 74 -4.19 -12.42 -7.42
CA GLN A 74 -3.29 -11.54 -6.68
C GLN A 74 -2.12 -11.04 -7.54
N ASP A 75 -1.59 -11.90 -8.41
CA ASP A 75 -0.41 -11.64 -9.24
C ASP A 75 -0.74 -10.84 -10.51
N ARG A 76 -2.02 -10.76 -10.92
CA ARG A 76 -2.46 -10.02 -12.12
C ARG A 76 -1.97 -8.57 -12.10
N GLU A 77 -1.72 -7.96 -13.26
CA GLU A 77 -1.44 -6.53 -13.30
C GLU A 77 -2.67 -5.71 -12.87
N LEU A 78 -2.46 -4.60 -12.15
CA LEU A 78 -3.53 -3.66 -11.79
C LEU A 78 -3.27 -2.33 -12.46
N GLY A 79 -4.24 -1.86 -13.23
CA GLY A 79 -4.23 -0.53 -13.81
C GLY A 79 -4.63 0.54 -12.79
N PHE A 80 -4.49 1.80 -13.18
CA PHE A 80 -4.96 2.92 -12.37
C PHE A 80 -6.49 2.94 -12.19
N GLU A 81 -7.23 2.43 -13.18
CA GLU A 81 -8.69 2.29 -13.08
C GLU A 81 -9.10 1.26 -12.02
N ASP A 82 -8.42 0.10 -11.96
CA ASP A 82 -8.66 -0.88 -10.89
C ASP A 82 -8.39 -0.26 -9.52
N LEU A 83 -7.26 0.43 -9.35
CA LEU A 83 -6.93 1.10 -8.10
C LEU A 83 -7.97 2.17 -7.75
N LYS A 84 -8.37 3.00 -8.72
CA LYS A 84 -9.38 4.04 -8.53
C LYS A 84 -10.69 3.46 -8.01
N ASP A 85 -11.16 2.35 -8.59
CA ASP A 85 -12.42 1.72 -8.19
C ASP A 85 -12.33 1.07 -6.80
N ILE A 86 -11.24 0.36 -6.52
CA ILE A 86 -11.04 -0.33 -5.24
C ILE A 86 -10.89 0.68 -4.10
N LEU A 87 -10.07 1.71 -4.29
CA LEU A 87 -9.89 2.79 -3.31
C LEU A 87 -11.18 3.64 -3.19
N GLY A 88 -11.96 3.70 -4.28
CA GLY A 88 -13.27 4.34 -4.39
C GLY A 88 -14.36 3.73 -3.49
N LEU A 89 -14.15 2.55 -2.92
CA LEU A 89 -15.04 1.97 -1.93
C LEU A 89 -15.21 2.90 -0.73
N THR A 90 -14.11 3.51 -0.26
CA THR A 90 -14.11 4.38 0.92
C THR A 90 -13.65 5.81 0.65
N VAL A 91 -12.87 6.06 -0.40
CA VAL A 91 -12.48 7.41 -0.83
C VAL A 91 -13.23 7.78 -2.10
N LYS A 92 -14.39 8.41 -1.92
CA LYS A 92 -15.27 8.83 -3.03
C LYS A 92 -14.63 9.98 -3.81
N ARG A 93 -14.68 9.90 -5.15
CA ARG A 93 -14.01 10.83 -6.08
C ARG A 93 -12.52 10.92 -5.78
N ASP A 94 -11.91 12.10 -5.88
CA ASP A 94 -10.48 12.30 -5.59
C ASP A 94 -9.58 11.30 -6.34
N ASP A 95 -9.92 11.02 -7.60
CA ASP A 95 -9.42 9.85 -8.31
C ASP A 95 -7.90 9.85 -8.45
N VAL A 96 -7.34 10.99 -8.87
CA VAL A 96 -5.90 11.19 -8.92
C VAL A 96 -5.30 11.16 -7.51
N ASN A 97 -5.94 11.84 -6.55
CA ASN A 97 -5.40 12.00 -5.20
C ASN A 97 -5.27 10.67 -4.47
N LYS A 98 -6.30 9.81 -4.53
CA LYS A 98 -6.29 8.50 -3.85
C LYS A 98 -5.30 7.54 -4.51
N VAL A 99 -5.18 7.55 -5.84
CA VAL A 99 -4.21 6.71 -6.56
C VAL A 99 -2.78 7.16 -6.23
N VAL A 100 -2.46 8.46 -6.34
CA VAL A 100 -1.11 8.98 -6.02
C VAL A 100 -0.77 8.75 -4.55
N THR A 101 -1.72 8.90 -3.64
CA THR A 101 -1.51 8.64 -2.20
C THR A 101 -1.23 7.16 -1.94
N PHE A 102 -1.99 6.26 -2.57
CA PHE A 102 -1.73 4.83 -2.47
C PHE A 102 -0.33 4.46 -3.02
N LEU A 103 0.05 5.02 -4.17
CA LEU A 103 1.37 4.82 -4.77
C LEU A 103 2.49 5.37 -3.88
N CYS A 104 2.27 6.49 -3.19
CA CYS A 104 3.19 7.01 -2.19
C CYS A 104 3.36 5.98 -1.06
N MET A 105 2.27 5.51 -0.47
CA MET A 105 2.33 4.54 0.64
C MET A 105 3.01 3.22 0.24
N ILE A 106 2.70 2.66 -0.93
CA ILE A 106 3.30 1.39 -1.37
C ILE A 106 4.79 1.55 -1.70
N SER A 107 5.23 2.75 -2.12
CA SER A 107 6.64 3.04 -2.40
C SER A 107 7.53 2.87 -1.16
N ALA A 108 6.97 2.92 0.06
CA ALA A 108 7.69 2.62 1.29
C ALA A 108 8.41 1.26 1.23
N TYR A 109 7.86 0.29 0.49
CA TYR A 109 8.43 -1.05 0.36
C TYR A 109 9.47 -1.22 -0.75
N SER A 110 9.82 -0.14 -1.45
CA SER A 110 10.98 -0.10 -2.35
C SER A 110 12.28 0.11 -1.57
N GLY A 111 13.44 -0.01 -2.22
CA GLY A 111 14.74 0.26 -1.60
C GLY A 111 15.09 1.75 -1.56
N LYS A 112 14.69 2.51 -2.59
CA LYS A 112 15.07 3.93 -2.75
C LYS A 112 14.09 4.79 -3.56
N ASP A 113 12.95 4.25 -3.99
CA ASP A 113 12.00 4.93 -4.87
C ASP A 113 10.82 5.53 -4.10
N GLN A 114 10.99 5.72 -2.79
CA GLN A 114 10.05 6.46 -1.96
C GLN A 114 9.90 7.89 -2.48
N PHE A 115 8.72 8.44 -2.29
CA PHE A 115 8.47 9.85 -2.55
C PHE A 115 7.50 10.40 -1.52
N ASN A 116 7.37 11.73 -1.51
CA ASN A 116 6.56 12.42 -0.53
C ASN A 116 5.37 13.10 -1.17
N VAL A 117 4.26 13.17 -0.44
CA VAL A 117 3.02 13.83 -0.86
C VAL A 117 2.60 14.83 0.21
N SER A 118 2.15 16.00 -0.20
CA SER A 118 1.55 16.99 0.70
C SER A 118 0.15 17.35 0.21
N PHE A 119 -0.84 17.12 1.07
CA PHE A 119 -2.18 17.62 0.88
C PHE A 119 -2.25 19.09 1.30
N ARG A 120 -2.63 19.97 0.36
CA ARG A 120 -2.87 21.39 0.58
C ARG A 120 -4.34 21.70 0.40
N ALA A 121 -4.98 22.02 1.51
CA ALA A 121 -6.40 22.30 1.53
C ALA A 121 -6.75 23.14 2.76
N GLU A 122 -7.79 23.97 2.65
CA GLU A 122 -8.38 24.61 3.82
C GLU A 122 -8.82 23.56 4.85
N SER A 123 -8.95 23.97 6.12
CA SER A 123 -9.39 23.06 7.17
C SER A 123 -10.75 22.43 6.81
N SER A 124 -10.98 21.20 7.29
CA SER A 124 -12.25 20.47 7.10
C SER A 124 -12.62 20.03 5.67
N THR A 125 -11.72 20.12 4.70
CA THR A 125 -11.93 19.64 3.30
C THR A 125 -11.57 18.15 3.08
N GLY A 126 -11.28 17.41 4.16
CA GLY A 126 -10.88 15.99 4.08
C GLY A 126 -9.39 15.75 3.84
N LYS A 127 -8.52 16.74 4.12
CA LYS A 127 -7.06 16.65 3.96
C LYS A 127 -6.40 15.41 4.58
N SER A 128 -6.84 15.01 5.77
CA SER A 128 -6.34 13.82 6.47
C SER A 128 -7.15 12.56 6.15
N TYR A 129 -8.35 12.69 5.58
CA TYR A 129 -9.24 11.56 5.32
C TYR A 129 -8.62 10.59 4.31
N ILE A 130 -8.12 11.09 3.16
CA ILE A 130 -7.56 10.23 2.12
C ILE A 130 -6.36 9.43 2.66
N PRO A 131 -5.31 10.06 3.25
CA PRO A 131 -4.21 9.29 3.84
C PRO A 131 -4.66 8.30 4.91
N LEU A 132 -5.46 8.73 5.90
CA LEU A 132 -5.85 7.87 7.02
C LEU A 132 -6.70 6.68 6.57
N GLU A 133 -7.64 6.90 5.66
CA GLU A 133 -8.51 5.84 5.15
C GLU A 133 -7.72 4.83 4.34
N LEU A 134 -6.77 5.27 3.50
CA LEU A 134 -5.93 4.38 2.72
C LEU A 134 -4.90 3.64 3.58
N ALA A 135 -4.40 4.25 4.66
CA ALA A 135 -3.50 3.59 5.61
C ALA A 135 -4.09 2.30 6.21
N THR A 136 -5.42 2.18 6.27
CA THR A 136 -6.11 0.95 6.73
C THR A 136 -5.90 -0.28 5.84
N LEU A 137 -5.38 -0.09 4.61
CA LEU A 137 -4.98 -1.17 3.72
C LEU A 137 -3.61 -1.76 4.08
N PHE A 138 -2.77 -1.00 4.79
CA PHE A 138 -1.39 -1.36 5.09
C PHE A 138 -1.29 -2.03 6.47
N PRO A 139 -0.25 -2.87 6.69
CA PRO A 139 0.07 -3.40 8.01
C PRO A 139 0.29 -2.26 9.01
N ARG A 140 -0.40 -2.34 10.17
CA ARG A 140 -0.40 -1.27 11.18
C ARG A 140 0.99 -0.95 11.71
N GLU A 141 1.88 -1.93 11.76
CA GLU A 141 3.25 -1.77 12.22
C GLU A 141 4.11 -0.89 11.30
N ASP A 142 3.72 -0.69 10.05
CA ASP A 142 4.45 0.13 9.08
C ASP A 142 3.92 1.56 9.01
N VAL A 143 2.71 1.81 9.52
CA VAL A 143 2.08 3.12 9.49
C VAL A 143 2.39 3.86 10.78
N VAL A 144 2.98 5.05 10.65
CA VAL A 144 3.29 5.94 11.77
C VAL A 144 2.53 7.24 11.60
N GLU A 145 1.45 7.37 12.35
CA GLU A 145 0.64 8.59 12.40
C GLU A 145 1.23 9.57 13.43
N ILE A 146 1.45 10.82 13.03
CA ILE A 146 2.08 11.88 13.83
C ILE A 146 1.15 13.09 13.83
N ALA A 147 0.44 13.32 14.94
CA ALA A 147 -0.44 14.48 15.08
C ALA A 147 0.35 15.78 15.25
N TYR A 148 1.31 15.76 16.16
CA TYR A 148 2.26 16.83 16.43
C TYR A 148 3.53 16.20 16.97
N SER A 149 4.69 16.72 16.57
CA SER A 149 5.96 16.30 17.16
C SER A 149 6.90 17.50 17.24
N SER A 150 7.44 17.72 18.43
CA SER A 150 8.53 18.68 18.58
C SER A 150 9.82 18.10 17.98
N PRO A 151 10.80 18.94 17.61
CA PRO A 151 12.05 18.48 17.03
C PRO A 151 12.87 17.57 17.95
N THR A 152 12.61 17.54 19.25
CA THR A 152 13.28 16.62 20.19
C THR A 152 12.43 15.39 20.48
N ALA A 153 11.11 15.53 20.61
CA ALA A 153 10.20 14.40 20.82
C ALA A 153 10.29 13.38 19.68
N PHE A 154 10.40 13.83 18.43
CA PHE A 154 10.54 12.95 17.28
C PHE A 154 11.69 11.94 17.46
N TYR A 155 12.86 12.41 17.91
CA TYR A 155 14.02 11.52 18.08
C TYR A 155 13.93 10.64 19.32
N HIS A 156 13.30 11.12 20.40
CA HIS A 156 13.21 10.37 21.65
C HIS A 156 12.09 9.33 21.68
N GLU A 157 10.96 9.58 21.00
CA GLU A 157 9.81 8.67 21.01
C GLU A 157 9.93 7.56 19.96
N LYS A 158 10.64 7.84 18.85
CA LYS A 158 10.77 6.89 17.73
C LYS A 158 12.11 6.15 17.72
N GLY A 159 13.04 6.55 18.57
CA GLY A 159 14.38 6.03 18.58
C GLY A 159 14.60 4.98 19.67
N GLU A 160 15.29 3.91 19.32
CA GLU A 160 15.81 2.93 20.28
C GLU A 160 17.23 3.34 20.68
N TYR A 161 17.53 3.30 21.98
CA TYR A 161 18.87 3.65 22.47
C TYR A 161 19.81 2.46 22.35
N ASP A 162 20.79 2.58 21.46
CA ASP A 162 21.90 1.64 21.33
C ASP A 162 22.94 1.95 22.42
N LYS A 163 23.08 1.02 23.39
CA LYS A 163 24.00 1.17 24.51
C LYS A 163 25.47 0.99 24.11
N GLU A 164 25.75 0.23 23.05
CA GLU A 164 27.12 -0.03 22.60
C GLU A 164 27.70 1.19 21.90
N GLN A 165 26.91 1.82 21.05
CA GLN A 165 27.32 3.02 20.32
C GLN A 165 27.00 4.32 21.06
N GLY A 166 26.13 4.27 22.08
CA GLY A 166 25.67 5.44 22.82
C GLY A 166 24.81 6.38 21.98
N VAL A 167 24.13 5.86 20.95
CA VAL A 167 23.33 6.63 19.98
C VAL A 167 21.86 6.23 20.03
N ILE A 168 20.99 7.11 19.53
CA ILE A 168 19.57 6.84 19.35
C ILE A 168 19.34 6.44 17.89
N ILE A 169 18.88 5.23 17.62
CA ILE A 169 18.63 4.73 16.26
C ILE A 169 17.15 4.84 15.93
N ILE A 170 16.82 5.49 14.83
CA ILE A 170 15.45 5.63 14.32
C ILE A 170 15.40 4.97 12.95
N ASN A 171 14.85 3.76 12.90
CA ASN A 171 14.69 3.04 11.64
C ASN A 171 13.36 3.42 10.97
N LEU A 172 13.45 4.14 9.85
CA LEU A 172 12.32 4.56 9.02
C LEU A 172 12.22 3.76 7.72
N GLU A 173 13.08 2.75 7.53
CA GLU A 173 13.00 1.87 6.38
C GLU A 173 11.63 1.16 6.37
N ARG A 174 10.96 1.22 5.21
CA ARG A 174 9.64 0.60 5.02
C ARG A 174 8.54 1.13 5.93
N LYS A 175 8.69 2.37 6.39
CA LYS A 175 7.65 3.07 7.15
C LYS A 175 6.91 4.07 6.27
N ILE A 176 5.62 4.20 6.56
CA ILE A 176 4.72 5.20 6.00
C ILE A 176 4.49 6.22 7.11
N LEU A 177 5.05 7.42 6.95
CA LEU A 177 4.86 8.51 7.90
C LEU A 177 3.68 9.37 7.46
N ILE A 178 2.71 9.57 8.34
CA ILE A 178 1.55 10.43 8.09
C ILE A 178 1.52 11.53 9.15
N PHE A 179 1.90 12.73 8.75
CA PHE A 179 1.76 13.93 9.56
C PHE A 179 0.33 14.47 9.40
N LEU A 180 -0.45 14.47 10.49
CA LEU A 180 -1.86 14.88 10.48
C LEU A 180 -2.04 16.41 10.44
N ASP A 181 -0.96 17.14 10.75
CA ASP A 181 -0.86 18.59 10.61
C ASP A 181 0.58 18.98 10.23
N GLN A 182 0.81 20.27 9.97
CA GLN A 182 2.13 20.81 9.71
C GLN A 182 3.05 20.56 10.92
N PRO A 183 4.18 19.84 10.78
CA PRO A 183 5.14 19.72 11.86
C PRO A 183 5.78 21.08 12.18
N HIS A 184 6.36 21.19 13.37
CA HIS A 184 7.12 22.37 13.76
C HIS A 184 8.24 22.68 12.73
N ASP A 185 8.43 23.95 12.35
CA ASP A 185 9.36 24.35 11.27
C ASP A 185 10.78 23.81 11.46
N GLN A 186 11.30 23.84 12.68
CA GLN A 186 12.61 23.25 12.99
C GLN A 186 12.69 21.74 12.76
N LEU A 187 11.59 20.99 12.97
CA LEU A 187 11.55 19.57 12.65
C LEU A 187 11.57 19.39 11.13
N LEU A 188 10.76 20.16 10.40
CA LEU A 188 10.72 20.11 8.94
C LEU A 188 12.10 20.41 8.34
N GLN A 189 12.78 21.46 8.79
CA GLN A 189 14.14 21.81 8.38
C GLN A 189 15.13 20.67 8.59
N ARG A 190 15.03 19.95 9.72
CA ARG A 190 15.88 18.79 10.01
C ARG A 190 15.54 17.58 9.15
N LEU A 191 14.28 17.42 8.73
CA LEU A 191 13.82 16.34 7.88
C LEU A 191 14.07 16.59 6.39
N ARG A 192 14.45 17.80 5.95
CA ARG A 192 14.76 18.10 4.54
C ARG A 192 15.69 17.10 3.85
N PRO A 193 16.82 16.68 4.44
CA PRO A 193 17.70 15.69 3.80
C PRO A 193 17.04 14.32 3.63
N LEU A 194 16.15 13.94 4.55
CA LEU A 194 15.36 12.72 4.47
C LEU A 194 14.33 12.82 3.34
N LEU A 195 13.61 13.94 3.27
CA LEU A 195 12.60 14.20 2.23
C LEU A 195 13.22 14.31 0.83
N SER A 196 14.46 14.80 0.73
CA SER A 196 15.23 14.83 -0.53
C SER A 196 15.83 13.49 -0.94
N HIS A 197 15.80 12.47 -0.06
CA HIS A 197 16.46 11.18 -0.28
C HIS A 197 17.99 11.30 -0.48
N ASP A 198 18.63 12.27 0.19
CA ASP A 198 20.06 12.60 -0.02
C ASP A 198 20.99 11.45 0.40
N ARG A 199 20.73 10.86 1.58
CA ARG A 199 21.50 9.77 2.16
C ARG A 199 20.60 8.82 2.93
N LYS A 200 20.88 7.52 2.81
CA LYS A 200 20.15 6.46 3.52
C LYS A 200 20.34 6.53 5.05
N GLU A 201 21.45 7.12 5.51
CA GLU A 201 21.72 7.32 6.93
C GLU A 201 22.01 8.79 7.21
N LEU A 202 21.31 9.35 8.19
CA LEU A 202 21.40 10.76 8.57
C LEU A 202 21.72 10.86 10.07
N THR A 203 22.85 11.49 10.38
CA THR A 203 23.30 11.70 11.76
C THR A 203 22.93 13.08 12.25
N TYR A 204 22.25 13.15 13.40
CA TYR A 204 21.79 14.36 14.06
C TYR A 204 22.40 14.46 15.45
N LYS A 205 22.80 15.68 15.83
CA LYS A 205 23.19 16.01 17.20
C LYS A 205 22.04 16.75 17.88
N ILE A 206 21.46 16.14 18.90
CA ILE A 206 20.32 16.69 19.65
C ILE A 206 20.74 17.05 21.07
N THR A 207 20.16 18.12 21.63
CA THR A 207 20.44 18.55 23.00
C THR A 207 19.42 17.95 23.98
N ASP A 208 19.91 17.36 25.07
CA ASP A 208 19.09 16.86 26.16
C ASP A 208 19.13 17.86 27.34
N LYS A 209 17.95 18.26 27.80
CA LYS A 209 17.76 19.23 28.90
C LYS A 209 17.44 18.55 30.24
N ARG A 210 17.41 17.22 30.33
CA ARG A 210 16.85 16.48 31.49
C ARG A 210 17.78 16.29 32.70
N GLU A 211 19.02 16.76 32.71
CA GLU A 211 19.92 16.58 33.87
C GLU A 211 20.34 17.90 34.55
N ARG A 212 20.32 17.90 35.89
CA ARG A 212 20.81 18.99 36.79
C ARG A 212 22.28 19.38 36.56
N ALA A 213 23.01 18.70 35.67
CA ALA A 213 24.45 18.84 35.44
C ALA A 213 24.83 19.56 34.11
N GLY A 214 23.87 20.10 33.36
CA GLY A 214 24.12 20.92 32.15
C GLY A 214 23.59 20.32 30.84
N LEU A 215 23.76 21.07 29.74
CA LEU A 215 23.34 20.64 28.39
C LEU A 215 24.27 19.53 27.90
N ARG A 216 23.75 18.32 27.72
CA ARG A 216 24.46 17.20 27.07
C ARG A 216 23.92 17.00 25.66
N THR A 217 24.83 16.79 24.71
CA THR A 217 24.49 16.48 23.32
C THR A 217 24.44 14.97 23.14
N LYS A 218 23.33 14.45 22.60
CA LYS A 218 23.16 13.06 22.19
C LYS A 218 23.21 12.95 20.67
N THR A 219 23.67 11.82 20.17
CA THR A 219 23.66 11.51 18.74
C THR A 219 22.43 10.67 18.42
N ALA A 220 21.69 11.06 17.39
CA ALA A 220 20.59 10.29 16.82
C ALA A 220 20.86 9.98 15.34
N ILE A 221 20.57 8.77 14.91
CA ILE A 221 20.79 8.30 13.53
C ILE A 221 19.45 7.88 12.96
N ILE A 222 19.04 8.50 11.86
CA ILE A 222 17.89 8.06 11.06
C ILE A 222 18.40 7.13 9.97
N ILE A 223 17.78 5.95 9.84
CA ILE A 223 18.14 4.92 8.86
C ILE A 223 16.97 4.67 7.91
N GLY A 224 17.27 4.62 6.62
CA GLY A 224 16.32 4.28 5.56
C GLY A 224 15.45 5.45 5.10
N PHE A 225 14.69 5.20 4.05
CA PHE A 225 13.75 6.15 3.48
C PHE A 225 12.31 5.72 3.78
N PRO A 226 11.49 6.59 4.39
CA PRO A 226 10.06 6.39 4.50
C PRO A 226 9.31 6.99 3.31
N ALA A 227 8.09 6.52 3.07
CA ALA A 227 7.11 7.31 2.31
C ALA A 227 6.46 8.32 3.25
N VAL A 228 6.39 9.60 2.87
CA VAL A 228 5.90 10.66 3.76
C VAL A 228 4.67 11.37 3.20
N LEU A 229 3.65 11.50 4.04
CA LEU A 229 2.40 12.20 3.76
C LEU A 229 2.21 13.36 4.75
N PHE A 230 2.03 14.57 4.25
CA PHE A 230 1.68 15.74 5.05
C PHE A 230 0.24 16.16 4.82
N CYS A 231 -0.53 16.32 5.89
CA CYS A 231 -1.91 16.80 5.86
C CYS A 231 -1.97 18.25 6.35
N THR A 232 -1.37 19.19 5.62
CA THR A 232 -1.22 20.59 6.08
C THR A 232 -2.41 21.46 5.70
N GLY A 233 -2.83 22.31 6.64
CA GLY A 233 -3.80 23.38 6.38
C GLY A 233 -3.18 24.68 5.85
N SER A 234 -1.84 24.80 5.90
CA SER A 234 -1.15 26.01 5.45
C SER A 234 -1.02 26.02 3.94
N LEU A 235 -1.57 27.05 3.29
CA LEU A 235 -1.34 27.31 1.87
C LEU A 235 0.07 27.83 1.58
N LYS A 236 0.75 28.36 2.61
CA LYS A 236 2.12 28.86 2.53
C LYS A 236 3.08 27.73 2.90
N MET A 237 3.81 27.25 1.91
CA MET A 237 4.95 26.36 2.07
C MET A 237 6.16 27.10 1.52
N ASP A 238 7.29 26.98 2.21
CA ASP A 238 8.58 27.41 1.68
C ASP A 238 8.82 26.71 0.32
N ASP A 239 9.30 27.46 -0.67
CA ASP A 239 9.54 26.98 -2.03
C ASP A 239 10.47 25.76 -2.03
N GLN A 240 11.36 25.68 -1.04
CA GLN A 240 12.23 24.54 -0.84
C GLN A 240 11.46 23.25 -0.53
N GLU A 241 10.37 23.33 0.23
CA GLU A 241 9.59 22.13 0.56
C GLU A 241 8.74 21.69 -0.62
N ALA A 242 8.21 22.65 -1.40
CA ALA A 242 7.34 22.35 -2.54
C ALA A 242 8.03 21.50 -3.60
N THR A 243 9.35 21.61 -3.75
CA THR A 243 10.14 20.82 -4.71
C THR A 243 10.42 19.38 -4.26
N ARG A 244 10.20 19.08 -2.96
CA ARG A 244 10.44 17.76 -2.34
C ARG A 244 9.19 16.89 -2.26
N MET A 245 8.04 17.39 -2.72
CA MET A 245 6.73 16.76 -2.52
C MET A 245 5.86 16.88 -3.77
N ILE A 246 5.04 15.87 -4.03
CA ILE A 246 3.88 16.03 -4.91
C ILE A 246 2.79 16.76 -4.11
N LEU A 247 2.35 17.90 -4.62
CA LEU A 247 1.29 18.71 -4.00
C LEU A 247 -0.06 18.25 -4.54
N LEU A 248 -0.95 17.83 -3.65
CA LEU A 248 -2.31 17.42 -3.96
C LEU A 248 -3.31 18.33 -3.25
N SER A 249 -4.39 18.67 -3.93
CA SER A 249 -5.51 19.39 -3.34
C SER A 249 -6.74 18.49 -3.40
N PRO A 250 -7.38 18.18 -2.27
CA PRO A 250 -8.64 17.46 -2.24
C PRO A 250 -9.68 18.16 -3.12
N GLU A 251 -10.46 17.39 -3.85
CA GLU A 251 -11.56 17.90 -4.66
C GLU A 251 -12.64 18.53 -3.74
N THR A 252 -13.34 19.56 -4.21
CA THR A 252 -14.40 20.25 -3.45
C THR A 252 -15.75 20.28 -4.18
N SER A 253 -15.93 19.40 -5.17
CA SER A 253 -17.17 19.26 -5.93
C SER A 253 -18.35 18.89 -5.03
N GLN A 254 -19.54 19.35 -5.40
CA GLN A 254 -20.77 19.04 -4.65
C GLN A 254 -21.08 17.55 -4.69
N GLU A 255 -20.76 16.89 -5.79
CA GLU A 255 -20.90 15.44 -5.97
C GLU A 255 -20.05 14.68 -4.95
N LYS A 256 -18.77 15.05 -4.79
CA LYS A 256 -17.90 14.44 -3.77
C LYS A 256 -18.47 14.64 -2.37
N ILE A 257 -18.84 15.88 -2.03
CA ILE A 257 -19.36 16.20 -0.69
C ILE A 257 -20.59 15.35 -0.38
N ARG A 258 -21.52 15.26 -1.35
CA ARG A 258 -22.73 14.45 -1.24
C ARG A 258 -22.41 12.96 -1.06
N GLU A 259 -21.56 12.39 -1.90
CA GLU A 259 -21.17 10.98 -1.80
C GLU A 259 -20.45 10.67 -0.48
N GLY A 260 -19.62 11.60 0.02
CA GLY A 260 -18.96 11.51 1.31
C GLY A 260 -19.93 11.52 2.50
N ILE A 261 -20.97 12.37 2.45
CA ILE A 261 -22.01 12.41 3.48
C ILE A 261 -22.77 11.08 3.53
N TYR A 262 -23.21 10.55 2.38
CA TYR A 262 -23.92 9.26 2.35
C TYR A 262 -23.05 8.11 2.85
N LEU A 263 -21.79 8.05 2.43
CA LEU A 263 -20.86 7.02 2.90
C LEU A 263 -20.69 7.08 4.43
N ARG A 264 -20.53 8.30 4.98
CA ARG A 264 -20.42 8.51 6.42
C ARG A 264 -21.70 8.10 7.16
N ALA A 265 -22.87 8.45 6.63
CA ALA A 265 -24.15 8.07 7.21
C ALA A 265 -24.33 6.54 7.27
N ILE A 266 -23.94 5.81 6.22
CA ILE A 266 -23.99 4.34 6.19
C ILE A 266 -22.99 3.76 7.21
N ARG A 267 -21.76 4.28 7.23
CA ARG A 267 -20.70 3.83 8.15
C ARG A 267 -21.08 4.05 9.62
N ASP A 268 -21.59 5.23 9.95
CA ASP A 268 -21.90 5.62 11.33
C ASP A 268 -23.24 5.02 11.79
N GLY A 269 -24.16 4.74 10.87
CA GLY A 269 -25.45 4.09 11.16
C GLY A 269 -25.32 2.63 11.58
N ASN A 270 -24.41 1.86 10.96
CA ASN A 270 -24.05 0.52 11.41
C ASN A 270 -22.60 0.19 11.02
N ARG A 271 -21.69 0.44 11.97
CA ARG A 271 -20.26 0.26 11.74
C ARG A 271 -19.86 -1.18 11.44
N GLN A 272 -20.46 -2.14 12.15
CA GLN A 272 -20.15 -3.55 11.96
C GLN A 272 -20.55 -4.02 10.55
N ALA A 273 -21.79 -3.73 10.13
CA ALA A 273 -22.26 -4.10 8.80
C ALA A 273 -21.43 -3.42 7.69
N PHE A 274 -21.02 -2.17 7.91
CA PHE A 274 -20.12 -1.47 6.99
C PHE A 274 -18.75 -2.14 6.87
N GLU A 275 -18.15 -2.54 7.99
CA GLU A 275 -16.87 -3.26 8.01
C GLU A 275 -16.98 -4.65 7.36
N GLU A 276 -18.07 -5.37 7.60
CA GLU A 276 -18.37 -6.65 6.95
C GLU A 276 -18.51 -6.50 5.43
N TRP A 277 -19.31 -5.54 4.96
CA TRP A 277 -19.45 -5.22 3.54
C TRP A 277 -18.09 -4.87 2.91
N LEU A 278 -17.31 -4.03 3.58
CA LEU A 278 -16.02 -3.59 3.07
C LEU A 278 -15.01 -4.75 3.00
N ASN A 279 -15.02 -5.65 3.98
CA ASN A 279 -14.14 -6.83 4.02
C ASN A 279 -14.60 -7.96 3.09
N ALA A 280 -15.87 -7.95 2.68
CA ALA A 280 -16.41 -8.89 1.69
C ALA A 280 -16.00 -8.55 0.24
N ASP A 281 -15.57 -7.31 -0.06
CA ASP A 281 -15.13 -6.96 -1.42
C ASP A 281 -13.83 -7.71 -1.78
N PRO A 282 -13.85 -8.58 -2.81
CA PRO A 282 -12.73 -9.44 -3.15
C PRO A 282 -11.55 -8.67 -3.74
N ARG A 283 -11.81 -7.53 -4.39
CA ARG A 283 -10.76 -6.68 -4.96
C ARG A 283 -10.01 -5.96 -3.85
N ARG A 284 -10.71 -5.49 -2.80
CA ARG A 284 -10.08 -4.92 -1.60
C ARG A 284 -9.26 -5.97 -0.86
N LYS A 285 -9.78 -7.20 -0.71
CA LYS A 285 -9.05 -8.31 -0.10
C LYS A 285 -7.78 -8.65 -0.88
N MET A 286 -7.88 -8.76 -2.20
CA MET A 286 -6.73 -8.95 -3.09
C MET A 286 -5.71 -7.83 -2.95
N LEU A 287 -6.13 -6.58 -2.91
CA LEU A 287 -5.22 -5.45 -2.75
C LEU A 287 -4.44 -5.53 -1.43
N LYS A 288 -5.10 -5.84 -0.31
CA LYS A 288 -4.43 -6.03 0.99
C LYS A 288 -3.41 -7.16 0.97
N GLU A 289 -3.73 -8.30 0.38
CA GLU A 289 -2.78 -9.42 0.28
C GLU A 289 -1.60 -9.08 -0.64
N ARG A 290 -1.85 -8.37 -1.75
CA ARG A 290 -0.80 -7.90 -2.64
C ARG A 290 0.17 -6.92 -1.96
N ILE A 291 -0.34 -6.01 -1.12
CA ILE A 291 0.51 -5.11 -0.32
C ILE A 291 1.46 -5.90 0.57
N LYS A 292 0.95 -6.95 1.25
CA LYS A 292 1.77 -7.84 2.09
C LYS A 292 2.82 -8.58 1.27
N GLU A 293 2.47 -9.02 0.06
CA GLU A 293 3.42 -9.71 -0.80
C GLU A 293 4.51 -8.77 -1.30
N ILE A 294 4.16 -7.56 -1.76
CA ILE A 294 5.13 -6.52 -2.14
C ILE A 294 6.12 -6.24 -0.99
N LYS A 295 5.61 -6.10 0.25
CA LYS A 295 6.45 -5.96 1.45
C LYS A 295 7.43 -7.12 1.60
N ARG A 296 6.98 -8.36 1.42
CA ARG A 296 7.80 -9.59 1.56
C ARG A 296 8.83 -9.76 0.46
N THR A 297 8.51 -9.36 -0.78
CA THR A 297 9.40 -9.46 -1.95
C THR A 297 10.68 -8.64 -1.80
N LYS A 298 10.66 -7.61 -0.94
CA LYS A 298 11.80 -6.71 -0.71
C LYS A 298 12.31 -6.07 -2.00
N ILE A 299 11.41 -5.41 -2.72
CA ILE A 299 11.72 -4.70 -3.96
C ILE A 299 12.86 -3.70 -3.72
N SER A 300 13.92 -3.76 -4.53
CA SER A 300 15.02 -2.80 -4.47
C SER A 300 14.69 -1.55 -5.28
N ASP A 301 14.34 -1.75 -6.55
CA ASP A 301 14.21 -0.69 -7.55
C ASP A 301 12.92 -0.84 -8.35
N VAL A 302 12.26 0.28 -8.62
CA VAL A 302 11.12 0.37 -9.52
C VAL A 302 11.61 0.62 -10.95
N ILE A 303 11.33 -0.32 -11.84
CA ILE A 303 11.71 -0.22 -13.25
C ILE A 303 10.60 0.50 -14.02
N ILE A 304 10.94 1.64 -14.63
CA ILE A 304 10.04 2.36 -15.55
C ILE A 304 10.34 1.88 -16.98
N PRO A 305 9.42 1.20 -17.68
CA PRO A 305 9.69 0.64 -19.01
C PRO A 305 9.99 1.70 -20.08
N ASP A 306 9.31 2.85 -20.03
CA ASP A 306 9.48 3.96 -20.97
C ASP A 306 9.82 5.27 -20.24
N PRO A 307 11.08 5.43 -19.77
CA PRO A 307 11.50 6.63 -19.04
C PRO A 307 11.52 7.87 -19.94
N ARG A 308 11.76 7.72 -21.25
CA ARG A 308 11.80 8.84 -22.21
C ARG A 308 10.40 9.40 -22.44
N GLY A 309 9.40 8.56 -22.70
CA GLY A 309 8.03 9.03 -22.86
C GLY A 309 7.46 9.66 -21.59
N VAL A 310 7.85 9.17 -20.39
CA VAL A 310 7.52 9.85 -19.12
C VAL A 310 8.12 11.26 -19.09
N ALA A 311 9.41 11.40 -19.41
CA ALA A 311 10.08 12.69 -19.43
C ALA A 311 9.46 13.66 -20.45
N GLU A 312 9.15 13.19 -21.67
CA GLU A 312 8.49 13.98 -22.71
C GLU A 312 7.11 14.47 -22.27
N ARG A 313 6.30 13.60 -21.66
CA ARG A 313 4.99 13.98 -21.10
C ARG A 313 5.13 15.04 -20.02
N PHE A 314 6.13 14.89 -19.14
CA PHE A 314 6.41 15.87 -18.09
C PHE A 314 6.81 17.23 -18.68
N ILE A 315 7.78 17.25 -19.61
CA ILE A 315 8.25 18.48 -20.27
C ILE A 315 7.12 19.16 -21.03
N LYS A 316 6.30 18.41 -21.77
CA LYS A 316 5.13 18.95 -22.48
C LYS A 316 4.08 19.55 -21.55
N GLY A 317 3.99 19.05 -20.30
CA GLY A 317 3.09 19.57 -19.27
C GLY A 317 3.57 20.86 -18.60
N ILE A 318 4.85 21.21 -18.71
CA ILE A 318 5.40 22.43 -18.10
C ILE A 318 4.94 23.64 -18.90
N LYS A 319 4.21 24.54 -18.23
CA LYS A 319 3.92 25.88 -18.74
C LYS A 319 5.05 26.83 -18.32
N GLY A 320 5.85 27.29 -19.29
CA GLY A 320 6.96 28.22 -19.06
C GLY A 320 8.34 27.56 -19.12
N SER A 321 9.33 28.16 -18.45
CA SER A 321 10.71 27.68 -18.44
C SER A 321 10.92 26.52 -17.46
N LEU A 322 11.86 25.63 -17.79
CA LEU A 322 12.33 24.60 -16.87
C LEU A 322 12.93 25.26 -15.62
N LYS A 323 12.53 24.79 -14.44
CA LYS A 323 13.10 25.23 -13.17
C LYS A 323 14.17 24.23 -12.71
N PRO A 324 15.27 24.70 -12.09
CA PRO A 324 16.24 23.81 -11.47
C PRO A 324 15.56 22.91 -10.43
N ARG A 325 15.92 21.63 -10.41
CA ARG A 325 15.71 20.77 -9.25
C ARG A 325 16.86 21.05 -8.28
N HIS A 326 16.56 21.30 -7.01
CA HIS A 326 17.59 21.33 -5.96
C HIS A 326 17.97 19.92 -5.57
#